data_AF-A0A6B9TGI7-F1
#
_entry.id   AF-A0A6B9TGI7-F1
#
_cell.length_a   1.000
_cell.length_b   1.000
_cell.length_c   1.000
_cell.angle_alpha   90.00
_cell.angle_beta   90.00
_cell.angle_gamma   90.00
#
_symmetry.space_group_name_H-M   'P 1'
#
loop_
_entity.id
_entity.type
_entity.pdbx_description
1 polymer ?
#
loop_
_entity_poly.entity_id
_entity_poly.type
_entity_poly.pdbx_seq_one_letter_code
_entity_poly.pdbx_strand_id
1 'polypeptide(L)'
;MKMNVGVVMVLFAMAVLAGTACAATANGPLEVAVAGNTTIEDGVYYTINGAMPTVKSTRYTAPLVLNRTLNIKYMIIRNGTVKYGIITHTPTGNITNRTYPKLIFNQTPIIELENGTYYQIGNGNITLYSGPIALTGNTILKYFKNSTNTTMMGIIKNTPAKLVNRVKISKVKVKKWYRKWYRYRGKWRYRWRYYWTYRQVKQTYQELQATA
;
A
#
# COMPACT_ATOMS: atom_id res chain seq x y z
N MET A 1 -34.76 33.98 -16.61
CA MET A 1 -34.56 32.55 -16.94
C MET A 1 -33.32 32.09 -16.18
N LYS A 2 -33.47 31.47 -15.00
CA LYS A 2 -33.43 30.01 -14.73
C LYS A 2 -32.18 29.34 -15.32
N MET A 3 -31.17 29.02 -14.48
CA MET A 3 -30.78 27.67 -13.98
C MET A 3 -30.32 26.73 -15.11
N ASN A 4 -29.27 25.91 -15.05
CA ASN A 4 -28.60 25.20 -13.95
C ASN A 4 -27.36 24.50 -14.56
N VAL A 5 -26.19 24.43 -13.90
CA VAL A 5 -25.34 23.22 -13.96
C VAL A 5 -24.50 23.09 -12.66
N GLY A 6 -24.91 22.16 -11.81
CA GLY A 6 -24.06 21.08 -11.30
C GLY A 6 -22.97 21.38 -10.26
N VAL A 7 -23.35 21.19 -8.99
CA VAL A 7 -22.50 21.01 -7.81
C VAL A 7 -21.70 19.69 -7.89
N VAL A 8 -20.42 19.70 -7.49
CA VAL A 8 -19.84 18.66 -6.61
C VAL A 8 -18.92 19.34 -5.59
N MET A 9 -19.45 19.49 -4.38
CA MET A 9 -18.72 19.72 -3.13
C MET A 9 -18.21 18.38 -2.60
N VAL A 10 -17.00 18.34 -2.04
CA VAL A 10 -16.70 17.53 -0.85
C VAL A 10 -15.85 18.37 0.11
N LEU A 11 -16.46 18.70 1.26
CA LEU A 11 -15.88 19.29 2.48
C LEU A 11 -14.73 18.41 3.04
N PHE A 12 -13.60 18.94 3.52
CA PHE A 12 -13.30 19.75 4.73
C PHE A 12 -13.12 18.93 6.02
N ALA A 13 -11.97 19.12 6.68
CA ALA A 13 -11.85 19.14 8.14
C ALA A 13 -10.52 19.83 8.53
N MET A 14 -10.61 21.12 8.87
CA MET A 14 -9.65 21.79 9.75
C MET A 14 -10.17 21.63 11.18
N ALA A 15 -9.27 21.41 12.14
CA ALA A 15 -9.50 21.76 13.53
C ALA A 15 -8.40 22.73 13.95
N VAL A 16 -8.80 23.93 14.32
CA VAL A 16 -7.99 24.94 15.02
C VAL A 16 -8.41 24.88 16.49
N LEU A 17 -7.45 24.92 17.42
CA LEU A 17 -7.68 25.55 18.73
C LEU A 17 -6.35 26.12 19.28
N ALA A 18 -6.48 27.29 19.90
CA ALA A 18 -5.49 28.35 20.05
C ALA A 18 -4.45 28.16 21.16
N GLY A 19 -3.35 28.89 21.04
CA GLY A 19 -2.42 29.20 22.12
C GLY A 19 -1.51 30.35 21.70
N THR A 20 -1.79 31.55 22.18
CA THR A 20 -1.03 32.78 21.95
C THR A 20 0.39 32.70 22.54
N ALA A 21 1.40 33.11 21.79
CA ALA A 21 2.58 33.75 22.36
C ALA A 21 3.27 34.66 21.33
N CYS A 22 3.76 35.75 21.88
CA CYS A 22 4.35 36.95 21.31
C CYS A 22 5.62 36.75 20.46
N ALA A 23 5.93 37.81 19.71
CA ALA A 23 7.08 38.00 18.82
C ALA A 23 8.44 37.50 19.36
N ALA A 24 9.20 36.85 18.48
CA ALA A 24 10.67 36.82 18.54
C ALA A 24 11.23 36.69 17.12
N THR A 25 11.84 37.77 16.63
CA THR A 25 12.73 37.76 15.48
C THR A 25 14.02 37.05 15.88
N ALA A 26 14.40 35.96 15.23
CA ALA A 26 15.73 35.38 15.39
C ALA A 26 16.19 34.70 14.09
N ASN A 27 17.16 35.35 13.43
CA ASN A 27 17.97 34.77 12.37
C ASN A 27 18.87 33.68 12.96
N GLY A 28 18.70 32.43 12.54
CA GLY A 28 19.55 31.29 12.86
C GLY A 28 19.03 30.02 12.16
N PRO A 29 19.89 29.04 11.85
CA PRO A 29 19.46 27.84 11.12
C PRO A 29 18.42 27.08 11.95
N LEU A 30 17.23 26.91 11.38
CA LEU A 30 16.15 26.14 11.97
C LEU A 30 16.55 24.66 12.04
N GLU A 31 17.07 24.24 13.19
CA GLU A 31 16.82 22.88 13.66
C GLU A 31 15.32 22.76 13.87
N VAL A 32 14.67 22.05 12.95
CA VAL A 32 13.29 21.62 13.14
C VAL A 32 13.32 20.59 14.27
N ALA A 33 13.11 21.07 15.50
CA ALA A 33 12.72 20.23 16.60
C ALA A 33 11.37 19.59 16.21
N VAL A 34 11.41 18.38 15.66
CA VAL A 34 10.24 17.51 15.54
C VAL A 34 9.92 17.02 16.95
N ALA A 35 9.35 17.89 17.76
CA ALA A 35 8.61 17.51 18.97
C ALA A 35 7.25 16.98 18.53
N GLY A 36 7.28 15.83 17.87
CA GLY A 36 6.14 14.98 17.64
C GLY A 36 6.52 13.61 18.15
N ASN A 37 6.31 13.36 19.44
CA ASN A 37 6.27 12.00 19.96
C ASN A 37 5.07 11.30 19.32
N THR A 38 5.23 10.90 18.06
CA THR A 38 4.34 9.94 17.42
C THR A 38 4.75 8.62 18.05
N THR A 39 4.24 8.33 19.24
CA THR A 39 4.33 6.98 19.80
C THR A 39 3.72 6.07 18.75
N ILE A 40 4.58 5.42 17.97
CA ILE A 40 4.14 4.51 16.94
C ILE A 40 3.53 3.35 17.70
N GLU A 41 2.20 3.30 17.73
CA GLU A 41 1.49 2.28 18.50
C GLU A 41 1.83 0.90 17.95
N ASP A 42 2.21 0.02 18.87
CA ASP A 42 2.43 -1.39 18.56
C ASP A 42 1.15 -2.00 17.98
N GLY A 43 1.30 -2.70 16.87
CA GLY A 43 0.18 -3.24 16.14
C GLY A 43 0.56 -3.75 14.77
N VAL A 44 -0.43 -4.37 14.12
CA VAL A 44 -0.30 -4.87 12.76
C VAL A 44 -1.31 -4.15 11.87
N TYR A 45 -0.83 -3.62 10.76
CA TYR A 45 -1.60 -2.88 9.78
C TYR A 45 -1.46 -3.55 8.43
N TYR A 46 -2.54 -3.65 7.66
CA TYR A 46 -2.50 -4.35 6.38
C TYR A 46 -3.36 -3.67 5.31
N THR A 47 -3.07 -4.01 4.07
CA THR A 47 -3.80 -3.59 2.88
C THR A 47 -3.99 -4.78 1.95
N ILE A 48 -5.19 -4.91 1.39
CA ILE A 48 -5.54 -5.97 0.43
C ILE A 48 -5.44 -5.45 -1.02
N ASN A 49 -5.58 -4.14 -1.22
CA ASN A 49 -5.60 -3.51 -2.55
C ASN A 49 -4.19 -3.32 -3.16
N GLY A 50 -3.16 -3.94 -2.58
CA GLY A 50 -1.76 -3.76 -3.01
C GLY A 50 -1.14 -2.39 -2.69
N ALA A 51 -1.89 -1.46 -2.09
CA ALA A 51 -1.37 -0.19 -1.59
C ALA A 51 -0.37 -0.40 -0.44
N MET A 52 0.51 0.56 -0.18
CA MET A 52 1.43 0.47 0.95
C MET A 52 0.67 0.59 2.29
N PRO A 53 0.90 -0.32 3.25
CA PRO A 53 0.36 -0.19 4.60
C PRO A 53 1.06 0.94 5.35
N THR A 54 0.28 1.78 6.02
CA THR A 54 0.75 2.84 6.93
C THR A 54 0.01 2.72 8.27
N VAL A 55 0.37 3.50 9.28
CA VAL A 55 -0.35 3.53 10.57
C VAL A 55 -1.83 3.92 10.45
N LYS A 56 -2.22 4.53 9.32
CA LYS A 56 -3.61 4.87 9.00
C LYS A 56 -4.35 3.76 8.23
N SER A 57 -3.68 2.66 7.89
CA SER A 57 -4.30 1.52 7.22
C SER A 57 -5.14 0.70 8.18
N THR A 58 -5.88 -0.28 7.66
CA THR A 58 -6.72 -1.16 8.48
C THR A 58 -5.85 -1.91 9.50
N ARG A 59 -6.17 -1.75 10.79
CA ARG A 59 -5.53 -2.48 11.89
C ARG A 59 -6.07 -3.90 11.94
N TYR A 60 -5.17 -4.86 12.13
CA TYR A 60 -5.51 -6.26 12.36
C TYR A 60 -6.12 -6.43 13.75
N THR A 61 -7.30 -7.05 13.81
CA THR A 61 -8.01 -7.34 15.06
C THR A 61 -8.53 -8.77 15.14
N ALA A 62 -8.70 -9.46 14.01
CA ALA A 62 -9.21 -10.82 13.93
C ALA A 62 -8.57 -11.59 12.76
N PRO A 63 -8.51 -12.94 12.81
CA PRO A 63 -7.96 -13.77 11.74
C PRO A 63 -8.55 -13.48 10.36
N LEU A 64 -7.70 -13.33 9.35
CA LEU A 64 -8.12 -13.12 7.97
C LEU A 64 -8.40 -14.46 7.29
N VAL A 65 -9.60 -14.63 6.75
CA VAL A 65 -9.95 -15.80 5.94
C VAL A 65 -9.47 -15.61 4.50
N LEU A 66 -8.63 -16.51 4.01
CA LEU A 66 -8.04 -16.46 2.68
C LEU A 66 -8.96 -17.14 1.65
N ASN A 67 -10.10 -16.52 1.35
CA ASN A 67 -11.15 -17.15 0.52
C ASN A 67 -10.99 -17.02 -1.00
N ARG A 68 -10.11 -16.13 -1.44
CA ARG A 68 -9.86 -15.83 -2.86
C ARG A 68 -8.39 -15.50 -3.10
N THR A 69 -8.04 -15.21 -4.35
CA THR A 69 -6.71 -14.66 -4.64
C THR A 69 -6.58 -13.30 -3.99
N LEU A 70 -5.66 -13.18 -3.03
CA LEU A 70 -5.43 -11.96 -2.25
C LEU A 70 -3.94 -11.62 -2.26
N ASN A 71 -3.61 -10.35 -2.47
CA ASN A 71 -2.28 -9.80 -2.27
C ASN A 71 -2.29 -8.87 -1.06
N ILE A 72 -1.88 -9.40 0.07
CA ILE A 72 -1.91 -8.71 1.36
C ILE A 72 -0.53 -8.12 1.59
N LYS A 73 -0.43 -6.81 1.73
CA LYS A 73 0.78 -6.16 2.24
C LYS A 73 0.55 -5.82 3.70
N TYR A 74 1.51 -6.14 4.55
CA TYR A 74 1.39 -5.90 5.98
C TYR A 74 2.59 -5.12 6.52
N MET A 75 2.34 -4.42 7.63
CA MET A 75 3.30 -3.69 8.43
C MET A 75 3.07 -4.07 9.89
N ILE A 76 4.09 -4.64 10.53
CA ILE A 76 4.10 -4.98 11.95
C ILE A 76 4.99 -3.97 12.66
N ILE A 77 4.45 -3.34 13.70
CA ILE A 77 5.15 -2.42 14.57
C ILE A 77 5.19 -3.07 15.96
N ARG A 78 6.39 -3.28 16.48
CA ARG A 78 6.58 -3.81 17.84
C ARG A 78 7.83 -3.24 18.49
N ASN A 79 7.70 -2.63 19.66
CA ASN A 79 8.80 -2.01 20.40
C ASN A 79 9.66 -1.10 19.50
N GLY A 80 9.02 -0.28 18.65
CA GLY A 80 9.69 0.61 17.71
C GLY A 80 10.33 -0.06 16.47
N THR A 81 10.30 -1.40 16.38
CA THR A 81 10.76 -2.12 15.18
C THR A 81 9.62 -2.24 14.18
N VAL A 82 9.86 -1.79 12.94
CA VAL A 82 8.90 -1.91 11.83
C VAL A 82 9.33 -3.01 10.86
N LYS A 83 8.45 -3.99 10.62
CA LYS A 83 8.65 -5.04 9.61
C LYS A 83 7.58 -4.94 8.56
N TYR A 84 7.98 -5.10 7.30
CA TYR A 84 7.04 -5.19 6.18
C TYR A 84 7.12 -6.58 5.54
N GLY A 85 6.00 -6.99 4.95
CA GLY A 85 5.98 -8.18 4.13
C GLY A 85 4.78 -8.22 3.21
N ILE A 86 4.84 -9.15 2.26
CA ILE A 86 3.85 -9.36 1.23
C ILE A 86 3.43 -10.82 1.31
N ILE A 87 2.13 -11.05 1.49
CA ILE A 87 1.52 -12.37 1.45
C ILE A 87 0.65 -12.46 0.22
N THR A 88 0.94 -13.42 -0.64
CA THR A 88 0.11 -13.73 -1.80
C THR A 88 -0.55 -15.08 -1.60
N HIS A 89 -1.88 -15.08 -1.61
CA HIS A 89 -2.67 -16.30 -1.59
C HIS A 89 -3.24 -16.56 -2.98
N THR A 90 -3.07 -17.76 -3.50
CA THR A 90 -3.68 -18.24 -4.74
C THR A 90 -4.39 -19.56 -4.46
N PRO A 91 -5.72 -19.54 -4.27
CA PRO A 91 -6.52 -20.75 -4.16
C PRO A 91 -6.53 -21.51 -5.50
N THR A 92 -6.47 -22.85 -5.46
CA THR A 92 -6.53 -23.72 -6.67
C THR A 92 -7.73 -24.67 -6.59
N GLY A 93 -8.25 -25.09 -7.75
CA GLY A 93 -9.38 -26.02 -7.86
C GLY A 93 -10.75 -25.33 -8.01
N ASN A 94 -11.60 -25.88 -8.89
CA ASN A 94 -13.00 -25.51 -9.10
C ASN A 94 -13.88 -26.53 -8.38
N ILE A 95 -14.32 -26.22 -7.15
CA ILE A 95 -15.04 -27.18 -6.30
C ILE A 95 -16.07 -26.43 -5.45
N THR A 96 -17.21 -27.09 -5.17
CA THR A 96 -18.41 -26.50 -4.57
C THR A 96 -18.41 -26.43 -3.04
N ASN A 97 -17.51 -27.14 -2.33
CA ASN A 97 -17.42 -27.07 -0.87
C ASN A 97 -15.97 -26.84 -0.38
N ARG A 98 -15.65 -25.57 -0.12
CA ARG A 98 -14.29 -25.11 0.13
C ARG A 98 -14.15 -24.52 1.53
N THR A 99 -13.24 -25.09 2.32
CA THR A 99 -12.70 -24.38 3.48
C THR A 99 -11.43 -23.64 3.12
N TYR A 100 -11.13 -22.58 3.87
CA TYR A 100 -10.06 -21.65 3.60
C TYR A 100 -9.09 -21.55 4.78
N PRO A 101 -7.79 -21.34 4.50
CA PRO A 101 -6.83 -21.05 5.54
C PRO A 101 -7.16 -19.73 6.23
N LYS A 102 -6.83 -19.66 7.53
CA LYS A 102 -6.85 -18.43 8.29
C LYS A 102 -5.43 -17.89 8.43
N LEU A 103 -5.26 -16.61 8.14
CA LEU A 103 -4.02 -15.87 8.33
C LEU A 103 -4.12 -15.08 9.63
N ILE A 104 -3.15 -15.29 10.50
CA ILE A 104 -3.05 -14.66 11.81
C ILE A 104 -1.76 -13.85 11.85
N PHE A 105 -1.85 -12.63 12.37
CA PHE A 105 -0.69 -11.79 12.56
C PHE A 105 -0.35 -11.66 14.04
N ASN A 106 0.86 -12.09 14.41
CA ASN A 106 1.46 -11.77 15.71
C ASN A 106 2.78 -10.99 15.48
N GLN A 107 3.91 -11.44 16.04
CA GLN A 107 5.25 -10.98 15.64
C GLN A 107 5.65 -11.45 14.24
N THR A 108 5.08 -12.57 13.79
CA THR A 108 5.32 -13.26 12.53
C THR A 108 3.95 -13.70 11.97
N PRO A 109 3.72 -13.63 10.65
CA PRO A 109 2.50 -14.18 10.07
C PRO A 109 2.43 -15.71 10.27
N ILE A 110 1.28 -16.20 10.72
CA ILE A 110 0.99 -17.61 10.95
C ILE A 110 -0.21 -18.03 10.12
N ILE A 111 -0.18 -19.25 9.58
CA ILE A 111 -1.30 -19.87 8.90
C ILE A 111 -1.87 -20.99 9.76
N GLU A 112 -3.18 -20.91 9.96
CA GLU A 112 -3.98 -22.02 10.46
C GLU A 112 -4.70 -22.70 9.30
N LEU A 113 -4.54 -24.02 9.23
CA LEU A 113 -5.22 -24.91 8.30
C LEU A 113 -6.22 -25.77 9.06
N GLU A 114 -7.12 -26.43 8.34
CA GLU A 114 -7.95 -27.46 8.94
C GLU A 114 -7.16 -28.74 9.24
N ASN A 115 -7.58 -29.47 10.27
CA ASN A 115 -7.09 -30.82 10.53
C ASN A 115 -7.30 -31.74 9.32
N GLY A 116 -6.35 -32.64 9.10
CA GLY A 116 -6.33 -33.55 7.93
C GLY A 116 -5.79 -32.90 6.65
N THR A 117 -5.28 -31.67 6.71
CA THR A 117 -4.64 -31.01 5.57
C THR A 117 -3.17 -31.44 5.46
N TYR A 118 -2.73 -31.81 4.27
CA TYR A 118 -1.32 -31.97 3.96
C TYR A 118 -0.73 -30.66 3.49
N TYR A 119 0.49 -30.34 3.92
CA TYR A 119 1.19 -29.15 3.50
C TYR A 119 2.66 -29.41 3.20
N GLN A 120 3.21 -28.53 2.39
CA GLN A 120 4.61 -28.51 2.00
C GLN A 120 5.13 -27.08 2.12
N ILE A 121 6.29 -26.91 2.74
CA ILE A 121 7.00 -25.63 2.80
C ILE A 121 8.18 -25.66 1.83
N GLY A 122 8.23 -24.70 0.92
CA GLY A 122 9.22 -24.61 -0.14
C GLY A 122 9.28 -25.90 -0.97
N ASN A 123 10.46 -26.51 -0.98
CA ASN A 123 10.73 -27.79 -1.63
C ASN A 123 10.91 -28.93 -0.60
N GLY A 124 10.50 -28.75 0.65
CA GLY A 124 10.61 -29.76 1.70
C GLY A 124 9.64 -30.93 1.53
N ASN A 125 9.62 -31.85 2.50
CA ASN A 125 8.70 -32.98 2.50
C ASN A 125 7.24 -32.54 2.74
N ILE A 126 6.30 -33.32 2.22
CA ILE A 126 4.88 -33.15 2.51
C ILE A 126 4.61 -33.70 3.90
N THR A 127 3.98 -32.91 4.76
CA THR A 127 3.69 -33.25 6.15
C THR A 127 2.22 -33.02 6.46
N LEU A 128 1.70 -33.79 7.41
CA LEU A 128 0.34 -33.61 7.89
C LEU A 128 0.29 -32.41 8.84
N TYR A 129 -0.71 -31.55 8.67
CA TYR A 129 -0.95 -30.42 9.56
C TYR A 129 -1.28 -30.88 10.97
N SER A 130 -0.44 -30.49 11.94
CA SER A 130 -0.58 -30.80 13.36
C SER A 130 -0.62 -29.56 14.26
N GLY A 131 -0.39 -28.36 13.71
CA GLY A 131 -0.40 -27.11 14.47
C GLY A 131 -0.07 -25.88 13.61
N PRO A 132 -0.21 -24.66 14.17
CA PRO A 132 -0.07 -23.42 13.42
C PRO A 132 1.30 -23.27 12.74
N ILE A 133 1.31 -22.83 11.48
CA ILE A 133 2.52 -22.74 10.66
C ILE A 133 3.01 -21.30 10.60
N ALA A 134 4.20 -21.01 11.14
CA ALA A 134 4.83 -19.70 11.00
C ALA A 134 5.45 -19.51 9.60
N LEU A 135 5.15 -18.38 8.95
CA LEU A 135 5.74 -17.99 7.68
C LEU A 135 6.96 -17.09 7.93
N THR A 136 8.14 -17.68 7.90
CA THR A 136 9.41 -17.00 8.21
C THR A 136 10.28 -16.87 6.97
N GLY A 137 10.75 -15.65 6.69
CA GLY A 137 11.55 -15.38 5.50
C GLY A 137 10.76 -15.55 4.21
N ASN A 138 11.44 -15.81 3.10
CA ASN A 138 10.79 -16.09 1.83
C ASN A 138 10.26 -17.53 1.82
N THR A 139 8.97 -17.69 2.10
CA THR A 139 8.33 -19.01 2.30
C THR A 139 7.24 -19.23 1.26
N ILE A 140 7.22 -20.41 0.64
CA ILE A 140 6.10 -20.86 -0.20
C ILE A 140 5.44 -22.02 0.52
N LEU A 141 4.22 -21.84 1.01
CA LEU A 141 3.39 -22.89 1.59
C LEU A 141 2.42 -23.40 0.51
N LYS A 142 2.50 -24.68 0.20
CA LYS A 142 1.49 -25.38 -0.60
C LYS A 142 0.67 -26.24 0.34
N TYR A 143 -0.64 -26.26 0.18
CA TYR A 143 -1.52 -27.07 1.02
C TYR A 143 -2.56 -27.79 0.16
N PHE A 144 -2.97 -28.97 0.61
CA PHE A 144 -3.93 -29.83 -0.06
C PHE A 144 -4.69 -30.68 0.97
N LYS A 145 -6.01 -30.69 0.84
CA LYS A 145 -6.93 -31.59 1.52
C LYS A 145 -7.98 -32.02 0.51
N ASN A 146 -8.12 -33.33 0.35
CA ASN A 146 -9.19 -33.94 -0.43
C ASN A 146 -10.03 -34.80 0.51
N SER A 147 -11.23 -34.33 0.82
CA SER A 147 -12.21 -35.04 1.65
C SER A 147 -13.58 -34.94 1.01
N THR A 148 -14.41 -35.95 1.24
CA THR A 148 -15.78 -36.08 0.69
C THR A 148 -16.66 -34.87 0.99
N ASN A 149 -16.43 -34.22 2.13
CA ASN A 149 -17.19 -33.05 2.56
C ASN A 149 -16.44 -31.73 2.39
N THR A 150 -15.11 -31.73 2.26
CA THR A 150 -14.34 -30.47 2.29
C THR A 150 -13.07 -30.59 1.49
N THR A 151 -12.90 -29.68 0.55
CA THR A 151 -11.67 -29.58 -0.26
C THR A 151 -10.98 -28.26 0.03
N MET A 152 -9.67 -28.30 0.23
CA MET A 152 -8.89 -27.10 0.52
C MET A 152 -7.51 -27.23 -0.11
N MET A 153 -7.23 -26.41 -1.12
CA MET A 153 -5.97 -26.47 -1.84
C MET A 153 -5.55 -25.11 -2.38
N GLY A 154 -4.26 -24.84 -2.37
CA GLY A 154 -3.73 -23.56 -2.84
C GLY A 154 -2.30 -23.34 -2.42
N ILE A 155 -1.85 -22.13 -2.72
CA ILE A 155 -0.48 -21.68 -2.47
C ILE A 155 -0.54 -20.37 -1.69
N ILE A 156 0.25 -20.27 -0.62
CA ILE A 156 0.49 -19.04 0.13
C ILE A 156 1.98 -18.73 0.02
N LYS A 157 2.32 -17.53 -0.44
CA LYS A 157 3.69 -17.05 -0.52
C LYS A 157 3.88 -15.92 0.48
N ASN A 158 4.87 -16.01 1.35
CA ASN A 158 5.33 -14.91 2.19
C ASN A 158 6.65 -14.40 1.64
N THR A 159 6.72 -13.10 1.44
CA THR A 159 7.93 -12.42 0.97
C THR A 159 8.18 -11.21 1.87
N PRO A 160 9.24 -11.24 2.71
CA PRO A 160 9.65 -10.10 3.50
C PRO A 160 9.92 -8.90 2.58
N ALA A 161 9.58 -7.70 3.03
CA ALA A 161 9.73 -6.49 2.23
C ALA A 161 10.43 -5.39 3.02
N LYS A 162 11.04 -4.47 2.28
CA LYS A 162 11.61 -3.24 2.81
C LYS A 162 11.06 -2.04 2.07
N LEU A 163 11.00 -0.92 2.78
CA LEU A 163 10.57 0.34 2.21
C LEU A 163 11.68 0.94 1.35
N VAL A 164 11.37 1.31 0.11
CA VAL A 164 12.33 1.94 -0.81
C VAL A 164 11.76 3.21 -1.44
N ASN A 165 12.62 4.21 -1.65
CA ASN A 165 12.29 5.43 -2.36
C ASN A 165 12.49 5.23 -3.87
N ARG A 166 11.49 5.61 -4.67
CA ARG A 166 11.51 5.53 -6.13
C ARG A 166 11.19 6.87 -6.76
N VAL A 167 11.61 7.02 -8.02
CA VAL A 167 11.29 8.19 -8.84
C VAL A 167 10.59 7.72 -10.10
N LYS A 168 9.38 8.22 -10.35
CA LYS A 168 8.66 8.04 -11.61
C LYS A 168 8.79 9.31 -12.46
N ILE A 169 9.18 9.14 -13.72
CA ILE A 169 9.21 10.23 -14.69
C ILE A 169 8.01 10.05 -15.61
N SER A 170 7.10 11.02 -15.61
CA SER A 170 5.91 11.01 -16.46
C SER A 170 5.94 12.17 -17.44
N LYS A 171 5.48 11.96 -18.67
CA LYS A 171 5.28 13.03 -19.65
C LYS A 171 3.90 13.64 -19.44
N VAL A 172 3.86 14.90 -19.03
CA VAL A 172 2.61 15.65 -18.86
C VAL A 172 2.48 16.66 -19.99
N LYS A 173 1.29 16.70 -20.59
CA LYS A 173 0.96 17.66 -21.66
C LYS A 173 0.60 19.00 -21.03
N VAL A 174 1.33 20.05 -21.41
CA VAL A 174 1.16 21.41 -20.88
C VAL A 174 0.93 22.41 -22.01
N LYS A 175 0.16 23.46 -21.74
CA LYS A 175 0.00 24.59 -22.67
C LYS A 175 1.19 25.54 -22.50
N LYS A 176 1.89 25.85 -23.59
CA LYS A 176 2.96 26.84 -23.61
C LYS A 176 2.55 28.02 -24.48
N TRP A 177 2.62 29.21 -23.90
CA TRP A 177 2.32 30.47 -24.59
C TRP A 177 3.61 31.04 -25.19
N TYR A 178 3.49 31.61 -26.38
CA TYR A 178 4.58 32.34 -27.01
C TYR A 178 4.07 33.55 -27.77
N ARG A 179 4.92 34.58 -27.83
CA ARG A 179 4.67 35.78 -28.62
C ARG A 179 5.06 35.52 -30.06
N LYS A 180 4.11 35.66 -30.98
CA LYS A 180 4.39 35.65 -32.41
C LYS A 180 4.27 37.08 -32.94
N TRP A 181 5.39 37.62 -33.41
CA TRP A 181 5.44 38.91 -34.08
C TRP A 181 4.92 38.79 -35.51
N TYR A 182 4.23 39.83 -35.97
CA TYR A 182 3.79 39.98 -37.35
C TYR A 182 3.78 41.45 -37.75
N ARG A 183 3.91 41.69 -39.04
CA ARG A 183 3.90 43.04 -39.61
C ARG A 183 2.49 43.37 -40.08
N TYR A 184 1.97 44.53 -39.67
CA TYR A 184 0.68 45.02 -40.12
C TYR A 184 0.73 46.53 -40.32
N ARG A 185 0.50 46.98 -41.56
CA ARG A 185 0.58 48.40 -41.97
C ARG A 185 1.88 49.08 -41.54
N GLY A 186 3.02 48.45 -41.85
CA GLY A 186 4.36 48.99 -41.56
C GLY A 186 4.81 48.92 -40.09
N LYS A 187 3.92 48.62 -39.14
CA LYS A 187 4.23 48.52 -37.70
C LYS A 187 4.35 47.07 -37.24
N TRP A 188 5.27 46.81 -36.31
CA TRP A 188 5.38 45.51 -35.63
C TRP A 188 4.26 45.37 -34.60
N ARG A 189 3.54 44.26 -34.67
CA ARG A 189 2.54 43.87 -33.67
C ARG A 189 2.83 42.44 -33.22
N TYR A 190 2.37 42.09 -32.04
CA TYR A 190 2.46 40.71 -31.56
C TYR A 190 1.07 40.17 -31.23
N ARG A 191 0.93 38.85 -31.32
CA ARG A 191 -0.20 38.13 -30.76
C ARG A 191 0.29 36.95 -29.94
N TRP A 192 -0.44 36.63 -28.90
CA TRP A 192 -0.23 35.42 -28.13
C TRP A 192 -0.75 34.23 -28.94
N ARG A 193 0.08 33.20 -29.06
CA ARG A 193 -0.34 31.87 -29.52
C ARG A 193 0.06 30.87 -28.46
N TYR A 194 -0.76 29.84 -28.29
CA TYR A 194 -0.37 28.69 -27.49
C TYR A 194 -0.24 27.47 -28.38
N TYR A 195 0.59 26.55 -27.93
CA TYR A 195 0.66 25.20 -28.46
C TYR A 195 0.81 24.23 -27.30
N TRP A 196 0.49 22.98 -27.58
CA TRP A 196 0.71 21.90 -26.64
C TRP A 196 2.16 21.43 -26.71
N THR A 197 2.78 21.26 -25.55
CA THR A 197 4.11 20.66 -25.44
C THR A 197 4.12 19.64 -24.31
N TYR A 198 5.11 18.75 -24.31
CA TYR A 198 5.29 17.76 -23.26
C TYR A 198 6.41 18.20 -22.34
N ARG A 199 6.14 18.14 -21.04
CA ARG A 199 7.14 18.34 -19.99
C ARG A 199 7.32 17.03 -19.25
N GLN A 200 8.56 16.65 -19.00
CA GLN A 200 8.86 15.57 -18.07
C GLN A 200 8.68 16.07 -16.65
N VAL A 201 7.85 15.37 -15.88
CA VAL A 201 7.62 15.64 -14.47
C VAL A 201 8.17 14.45 -13.68
N LYS A 202 9.03 14.76 -12.71
CA LYS A 202 9.58 13.78 -11.77
C LYS A 202 8.69 13.74 -10.53
N GLN A 203 8.29 12.54 -10.12
CA GLN A 203 7.52 12.30 -8.91
C GLN A 203 8.27 11.29 -8.05
N THR A 204 8.58 11.66 -6.82
CA THR A 204 9.12 10.76 -5.80
C THR A 204 7.97 10.04 -5.10
N TYR A 205 8.11 8.74 -4.88
CA TYR A 205 7.13 7.93 -4.14
C TYR A 205 7.83 6.80 -3.39
N GLN A 206 7.11 6.20 -2.45
CA GLN A 206 7.58 5.05 -1.69
C GLN A 206 6.84 3.78 -2.13
N GLU A 207 7.58 2.68 -2.19
CA GLU A 207 7.00 1.36 -2.43
C GLU A 207 7.69 0.30 -1.57
N LEU A 208 7.00 -0.83 -1.38
CA LEU A 208 7.58 -2.01 -0.75
C LEU A 208 8.29 -2.85 -1.81
N GLN A 209 9.58 -3.09 -1.59
CA GLN A 209 10.38 -3.99 -2.41
C GLN A 209 10.63 -5.29 -1.64
N ALA A 210 10.43 -6.43 -2.33
CA ALA A 210 10.79 -7.73 -1.80
C ALA A 210 12.27 -7.77 -1.40
N THR A 211 12.55 -8.31 -0.22
CA THR A 211 13.91 -8.57 0.26
C THR A 211 14.23 -10.03 -0.07
N ALA A 212 15.38 -10.26 -0.72
CA ALA A 212 15.87 -11.59 -1.04
C ALA A 212 16.30 -12.34 0.22
#